data_AF-X7E9F6-F1
#
_entry.id   AF-X7E9F6-F1
#
_cell.length_a   1.000
_cell.length_b   1.000
_cell.length_c   1.000
_cell.angle_alpha   90.00
_cell.angle_beta   90.00
_cell.angle_gamma   90.00
#
_symmetry.space_group_name_H-M   'P 1'
#
loop_
_entity.id
_entity.type
_entity.pdbx_description
1 polymer ?
#
loop_
_entity_poly.entity_id
_entity_poly.type
_entity_poly.pdbx_seq_one_letter_code
_entity_poly.pdbx_strand_id
1 'polypeptide(L)'
;MDQEVKAFFLDLDHERLADVLDRYERKFGSDKRAYAEQTFPRWRSGDRQMSGLIAGRLFDLLPPIMPIDLKLRIVEGLFEKAGNSNTNYVLVPMDTDPADVVRFVDETCFEYLSDVGIDTSIKRQFDWLSGEDAAVAERLFKHSMQVTFDAKKAASAAMMAQLDRDRVMHADTIKGITSTIRLQQHEVHIKRTDAVEEMRTVDHWTFDRGGRPHTTPLSDSGWGWIMLVLSGIGALIVLANQ
;
A
#
# COMPACT_ATOMS: atom_id res chain seq x y z
N MET A 1 -11.41 1.53 11.06
CA MET A 1 -11.65 2.48 12.15
C MET A 1 -12.79 1.99 13.03
N ASP A 2 -13.99 1.75 12.47
CA ASP A 2 -15.20 1.46 13.25
C ASP A 2 -15.12 0.29 14.23
N GLN A 3 -14.37 -0.77 13.92
CA GLN A 3 -14.33 -1.96 14.79
C GLN A 3 -13.55 -1.72 16.09
N GLU A 4 -12.39 -1.05 16.04
CA GLU A 4 -11.57 -0.78 17.23
C GLU A 4 -12.24 0.23 18.16
N VAL A 5 -12.81 1.29 17.59
CA VAL A 5 -13.56 2.31 18.33
C VAL A 5 -14.80 1.70 18.98
N LYS A 6 -15.51 0.84 18.26
CA LYS A 6 -16.66 0.09 18.79
C LYS A 6 -16.23 -0.86 19.91
N ALA A 7 -15.15 -1.62 19.71
CA ALA A 7 -14.64 -2.54 20.73
C ALA A 7 -14.29 -1.77 22.01
N PHE A 8 -13.57 -0.66 21.89
CA PHE A 8 -13.26 0.22 23.02
C PHE A 8 -14.51 0.72 23.74
N PHE A 9 -15.51 1.21 23.00
CA PHE A 9 -16.77 1.66 23.59
C PHE A 9 -17.51 0.56 24.36
N LEU A 10 -17.58 -0.64 23.78
CA LEU A 10 -18.26 -1.77 24.41
C LEU A 10 -17.49 -2.35 25.60
N ASP A 11 -16.19 -2.08 25.71
CA ASP A 11 -15.32 -2.52 26.80
C ASP A 11 -15.16 -1.50 27.94
N LEU A 12 -15.84 -0.33 27.84
CA LEU A 12 -15.81 0.65 28.92
C LEU A 12 -16.33 0.07 30.24
N ASP A 13 -15.61 0.36 31.32
CA ASP A 13 -16.08 0.13 32.68
C ASP A 13 -17.30 1.02 33.00
N HIS A 14 -17.94 0.76 34.14
CA HIS A 14 -19.19 1.43 34.49
C HIS A 14 -19.01 2.94 34.69
N GLU A 15 -17.90 3.38 35.27
CA GLU A 15 -17.62 4.80 35.56
C GLU A 15 -17.39 5.59 34.28
N ARG A 16 -16.55 5.06 33.37
CA ARG A 16 -16.26 5.69 32.08
C ARG A 16 -17.47 5.66 31.16
N LEU A 17 -18.26 4.58 31.19
CA LEU A 17 -19.52 4.53 30.45
C LEU A 17 -20.50 5.60 30.96
N ALA A 18 -20.60 5.80 32.28
CA ALA A 18 -21.44 6.84 32.86
C ALA A 18 -20.99 8.24 32.41
N ASP A 19 -19.69 8.56 32.42
CA ASP A 19 -19.18 9.85 31.91
C ASP A 19 -19.54 10.06 30.42
N VAL A 20 -19.42 9.02 29.59
CA VAL A 20 -19.84 9.10 28.17
C VAL A 20 -21.33 9.37 28.05
N LEU A 21 -22.17 8.68 28.84
CA LEU A 21 -23.63 8.86 28.81
C LEU A 21 -24.05 10.24 29.33
N ASP A 22 -23.36 10.79 30.32
CA ASP A 22 -23.58 12.16 30.82
C ASP A 22 -23.22 13.21 29.76
N ARG A 23 -22.11 13.01 29.03
CA ARG A 23 -21.75 13.85 27.86
C ARG A 23 -22.79 13.71 26.75
N TYR A 24 -23.27 12.49 26.52
CA TYR A 24 -24.27 12.19 25.49
C TYR A 24 -25.61 12.86 25.80
N GLU A 25 -26.06 12.84 27.05
CA GLU A 25 -27.24 13.57 27.50
C GLU A 25 -27.08 15.08 27.29
N ARG A 26 -25.97 15.65 27.75
CA ARG A 26 -25.71 17.09 27.61
C ARG A 26 -25.76 17.55 26.15
N LYS A 27 -25.33 16.70 25.22
CA LYS A 27 -25.25 17.04 23.78
C LYS A 27 -26.52 16.70 23.01
N PHE A 28 -27.26 15.65 23.38
CA PHE A 28 -28.34 15.10 22.55
C PHE A 28 -29.68 14.92 23.26
N GLY A 29 -29.76 15.14 24.57
CA GLY A 29 -30.98 15.05 25.37
C GLY A 29 -31.11 13.78 26.21
N SER A 30 -31.95 13.86 27.23
CA SER A 30 -32.18 12.80 28.23
C SER A 30 -32.87 11.57 27.67
N ASP A 31 -33.75 11.73 26.68
CA ASP A 31 -34.41 10.62 25.98
C ASP A 31 -33.39 9.74 25.24
N LYS A 32 -32.35 10.35 24.65
CA LYS A 32 -31.27 9.63 23.97
C LYS A 32 -30.39 8.87 24.95
N ARG A 33 -30.05 9.49 26.10
CA ARG A 33 -29.34 8.79 27.18
C ARG A 33 -30.11 7.57 27.65
N ALA A 34 -31.38 7.74 28.02
CA ALA A 34 -32.19 6.65 28.54
C ALA A 34 -32.25 5.46 27.57
N TYR A 35 -32.40 5.75 26.27
CA TYR A 35 -32.35 4.73 25.24
C TYR A 35 -30.97 4.04 25.17
N ALA A 36 -29.88 4.81 25.18
CA ALA A 36 -28.53 4.27 25.08
C ALA A 36 -28.19 3.40 26.30
N GLU A 37 -28.52 3.85 27.50
CA GLU A 37 -28.34 3.13 28.76
C GLU A 37 -29.10 1.80 28.77
N GLN A 38 -30.38 1.81 28.38
CA GLN A 38 -31.19 0.59 28.32
C GLN A 38 -30.69 -0.38 27.24
N THR A 39 -30.17 0.14 26.13
CA THR A 39 -29.78 -0.69 24.97
C THR A 39 -28.34 -1.18 25.04
N PHE A 40 -27.47 -0.52 25.80
CA PHE A 40 -26.05 -0.84 25.88
C PHE A 40 -25.73 -2.31 26.19
N PRO A 41 -26.38 -2.98 27.17
CA PRO A 41 -26.15 -4.40 27.43
C PRO A 41 -26.40 -5.29 26.21
N ARG A 42 -27.40 -4.92 25.39
CA ARG A 42 -27.76 -5.65 24.15
C ARG A 42 -26.79 -5.37 23.00
N TRP A 43 -26.19 -4.18 22.97
CA TRP A 43 -25.09 -3.90 22.05
C TRP A 43 -23.83 -4.67 22.42
N ARG A 44 -23.55 -4.79 23.72
CA ARG A 44 -22.40 -5.54 24.26
C ARG A 44 -22.54 -7.04 24.03
N SER A 45 -23.73 -7.63 24.22
CA SER A 45 -23.98 -9.06 23.93
C SER A 45 -24.04 -9.40 22.45
N GLY A 46 -24.23 -8.40 21.59
CA GLY A 46 -24.47 -8.59 20.15
C GLY A 46 -25.93 -8.89 19.79
N ASP A 47 -26.84 -8.97 20.76
CA ASP A 47 -28.28 -9.19 20.53
C ASP A 47 -28.91 -8.08 19.68
N ARG A 48 -28.31 -6.89 19.70
CA ARG A 48 -28.74 -5.76 18.88
C ARG A 48 -27.55 -5.06 18.25
N GLN A 49 -27.69 -4.70 16.98
CA GLN A 49 -26.74 -3.79 16.33
C GLN A 49 -27.12 -2.33 16.57
N MET A 50 -26.10 -1.49 16.77
CA MET A 50 -26.27 -0.05 16.87
C MET A 50 -26.52 0.55 15.48
N SER A 51 -27.48 1.46 15.36
CA SER A 51 -27.68 2.19 14.10
C SER A 51 -26.51 3.14 13.86
N GLY A 52 -26.17 3.39 12.60
CA GLY A 52 -25.05 4.29 12.24
C GLY A 52 -25.18 5.69 12.83
N LEU A 53 -26.41 6.21 12.95
CA LEU A 53 -26.68 7.50 13.59
C LEU A 53 -26.31 7.52 15.08
N ILE A 54 -26.66 6.47 15.82
CA ILE A 54 -26.36 6.38 17.26
C ILE A 54 -24.87 6.12 17.48
N ALA A 55 -24.29 5.26 16.63
CA ALA A 55 -22.85 4.99 16.63
C ALA A 55 -22.03 6.25 16.42
N GLY A 56 -22.33 7.04 15.38
CA GLY A 56 -21.64 8.30 15.12
C GLY A 56 -21.68 9.23 16.33
N ARG A 57 -22.88 9.45 16.90
CA ARG A 57 -23.03 10.35 18.05
C ARG A 57 -22.29 9.91 19.31
N LEU A 58 -22.25 8.60 19.59
CA LEU A 58 -21.52 8.06 20.74
C LEU A 58 -20.02 8.07 20.50
N PHE A 59 -19.58 7.70 19.30
CA PHE A 59 -18.15 7.64 18.96
C PHE A 59 -17.52 9.03 18.94
N ASP A 60 -18.26 10.08 18.55
CA ASP A 60 -17.86 11.49 18.66
C ASP A 60 -17.45 11.94 20.07
N LEU A 61 -17.83 11.19 21.12
CA LEU A 61 -17.55 11.54 22.52
C LEU A 61 -16.35 10.80 23.11
N LEU A 62 -15.81 9.81 22.40
CA LEU A 62 -14.75 8.93 22.89
C LEU A 62 -13.33 9.52 22.84
N PRO A 63 -12.95 10.40 21.88
CA PRO A 63 -11.58 10.88 21.76
C PRO A 63 -10.95 11.42 23.05
N PRO A 64 -11.63 12.20 23.89
CA PRO A 64 -11.05 12.72 25.13
C PRO A 64 -10.69 11.64 26.16
N ILE A 65 -11.39 10.50 26.16
CA ILE A 65 -11.21 9.43 27.16
C ILE A 65 -10.43 8.23 26.61
N MET A 66 -10.08 8.22 25.32
CA MET A 66 -9.33 7.11 24.72
C MET A 66 -7.87 7.09 25.22
N PRO A 67 -7.32 5.92 25.56
CA PRO A 67 -5.89 5.77 25.83
C PRO A 67 -5.06 6.17 24.62
N ILE A 68 -3.89 6.78 24.87
CA ILE A 68 -2.99 7.22 23.79
C ILE A 68 -2.60 6.08 22.85
N ASP A 69 -2.33 4.88 23.38
CA ASP A 69 -1.94 3.72 22.56
C ASP A 69 -3.05 3.27 21.60
N LEU A 70 -4.32 3.41 22.00
CA LEU A 70 -5.45 3.14 21.11
C LEU A 70 -5.55 4.20 20.02
N LYS A 71 -5.37 5.48 20.38
CA LYS A 71 -5.35 6.57 19.38
C LYS A 71 -4.25 6.34 18.35
N LEU A 72 -3.04 5.97 18.79
CA LEU A 72 -1.92 5.66 17.91
C LEU A 72 -2.22 4.49 16.97
N ARG A 73 -2.78 3.38 17.48
CA ARG A 73 -3.18 2.24 16.62
C ARG A 73 -4.26 2.60 15.61
N ILE A 74 -5.26 3.39 16.01
CA ILE A 74 -6.29 3.87 15.08
C ILE A 74 -5.62 4.66 13.97
N VAL A 75 -4.74 5.60 14.33
CA VAL A 75 -3.95 6.44 13.43
C VAL A 75 -3.12 5.60 12.47
N GLU A 76 -2.39 4.59 12.94
CA GLU A 76 -1.68 3.62 12.11
C GLU A 76 -2.61 2.89 11.12
N GLY A 77 -3.74 2.38 11.58
CA GLY A 77 -4.71 1.68 10.74
C GLY A 77 -5.44 2.60 9.75
N LEU A 78 -5.51 3.91 10.01
CA LEU A 78 -5.93 4.89 9.02
C LEU A 78 -4.88 5.03 7.93
N PHE A 79 -3.60 4.97 8.26
CA PHE A 79 -2.52 5.07 7.27
C PHE A 79 -2.39 3.87 6.37
N GLU A 80 -2.60 2.65 6.89
CA GLU A 80 -2.63 1.46 6.04
C GLU A 80 -3.72 1.53 4.96
N LYS A 81 -4.78 2.29 5.24
CA LYS A 81 -5.94 2.47 4.34
C LYS A 81 -5.83 3.72 3.49
N ALA A 82 -5.04 4.69 3.94
CA ALA A 82 -4.75 5.95 3.29
C ALA A 82 -3.74 5.78 2.16
N GLY A 83 -4.22 5.54 0.95
CA GLY A 83 -3.35 5.52 -0.21
C GLY A 83 -4.12 5.22 -1.47
N ASN A 84 -3.62 5.72 -2.59
CA ASN A 84 -3.91 5.09 -3.87
C ASN A 84 -2.82 4.06 -4.09
N SER A 85 -3.16 2.78 -4.25
CA SER A 85 -2.15 1.78 -4.56
C SER A 85 -1.43 2.17 -5.85
N ASN A 86 -0.11 2.34 -5.80
CA ASN A 86 0.69 2.61 -6.99
C ASN A 86 1.79 1.56 -7.10
N THR A 87 1.87 0.93 -8.27
CA THR A 87 2.89 -0.06 -8.57
C THR A 87 3.84 0.53 -9.60
N ASN A 88 5.08 0.77 -9.20
CA ASN A 88 6.14 1.26 -10.07
C ASN A 88 7.13 0.14 -10.38
N TYR A 89 7.68 0.19 -11.58
CA TYR A 89 8.69 -0.76 -12.03
C TYR A 89 9.95 0.02 -12.42
N VAL A 90 11.07 -0.33 -11.79
CA VAL A 90 12.34 0.38 -11.93
C VAL A 90 13.40 -0.57 -12.43
N LEU A 91 14.05 -0.20 -13.52
CA LEU A 91 15.24 -0.88 -14.01
C LEU A 91 16.48 -0.14 -13.52
N VAL A 92 17.45 -0.90 -13.02
CA VAL A 92 18.67 -0.37 -12.42
C VAL A 92 19.87 -1.07 -13.06
N PRO A 93 20.94 -0.34 -13.40
CA PRO A 93 22.20 -0.95 -13.79
C PRO A 93 22.75 -1.87 -12.69
N MET A 94 23.42 -2.96 -13.07
CA MET A 94 23.90 -3.93 -12.09
C MET A 94 24.92 -3.37 -11.10
N ASP A 95 25.72 -2.39 -11.50
CA ASP A 95 26.82 -1.87 -10.67
C ASP A 95 26.44 -0.62 -9.87
N THR A 96 25.14 -0.26 -9.84
CA THR A 96 24.65 0.90 -9.07
C THR A 96 24.74 0.65 -7.56
N ASP A 97 25.21 1.63 -6.79
CA ASP A 97 25.24 1.49 -5.33
C ASP A 97 23.81 1.37 -4.75
N PRO A 98 23.55 0.44 -3.81
CA PRO A 98 22.23 0.29 -3.19
C PRO A 98 21.64 1.58 -2.59
N ALA A 99 22.48 2.48 -2.05
CA ALA A 99 22.01 3.76 -1.51
C ALA A 99 21.52 4.70 -2.63
N ASP A 100 22.17 4.68 -3.79
CA ASP A 100 21.74 5.45 -4.96
C ASP A 100 20.42 4.93 -5.52
N VAL A 101 20.21 3.61 -5.50
CA VAL A 101 18.92 3.00 -5.90
C VAL A 101 17.80 3.45 -4.97
N VAL A 102 18.03 3.40 -3.66
CA VAL A 102 17.03 3.83 -2.67
C VAL A 102 16.73 5.32 -2.81
N ARG A 103 17.74 6.17 -3.06
CA ARG A 103 17.53 7.59 -3.32
C ARG A 103 16.72 7.83 -4.61
N PHE A 104 17.04 7.15 -5.71
CA PHE A 104 16.28 7.26 -6.95
C PHE A 104 14.82 6.86 -6.77
N VAL A 105 14.57 5.76 -6.07
CA VAL A 105 13.22 5.26 -5.78
C VAL A 105 12.46 6.23 -4.87
N ASP A 106 13.13 6.82 -3.89
CA ASP A 106 12.58 7.85 -3.02
C ASP A 106 12.12 9.07 -3.83
N GLU A 107 13.03 9.67 -4.60
CA GLU A 107 12.78 10.86 -5.40
C GLU A 107 11.76 10.60 -6.52
N THR A 108 11.80 9.45 -7.19
CA THR A 108 10.97 9.22 -8.39
C THR A 108 9.63 8.56 -8.07
N CYS A 109 9.60 7.67 -7.09
CA CYS A 109 8.43 6.83 -6.81
C CYS A 109 7.74 7.19 -5.49
N PHE A 110 8.34 8.04 -4.65
CA PHE A 110 7.80 8.40 -3.35
C PHE A 110 7.84 9.91 -3.04
N GLU A 111 8.37 10.79 -3.90
CA GLU A 111 8.37 12.24 -3.69
C GLU A 111 6.95 12.82 -3.55
N TYR A 112 5.96 12.21 -4.22
CA TYR A 112 4.57 12.60 -3.98
C TYR A 112 4.11 12.23 -2.56
N LEU A 113 4.67 11.22 -1.88
CA LEU A 113 4.30 10.89 -0.49
C LEU A 113 4.71 11.96 0.52
N SER A 114 5.76 12.72 0.24
CA SER A 114 6.13 13.89 1.03
C SER A 114 5.12 15.05 0.86
N ASP A 115 4.38 15.07 -0.24
CA ASP A 115 3.43 16.13 -0.60
C ASP A 115 1.96 15.64 -0.71
N VAL A 116 1.69 14.34 -0.46
CA VAL A 116 0.35 13.77 -0.37
C VAL A 116 -0.23 14.33 0.90
N GLY A 117 -0.86 15.48 0.72
CA GLY A 117 -1.87 16.00 1.61
C GLY A 117 -2.79 14.86 1.97
N ILE A 118 -2.77 14.53 3.25
CA ILE A 118 -3.75 13.73 3.96
C ILE A 118 -5.08 13.85 3.20
N ASP A 119 -5.55 12.76 2.58
CA ASP A 119 -6.87 12.76 1.96
C ASP A 119 -7.86 13.35 2.98
N THR A 120 -8.75 14.21 2.48
CA THR A 120 -9.80 14.86 3.28
C THR A 120 -10.55 13.88 4.19
N SER A 121 -10.67 12.61 3.80
CA SER A 121 -11.26 11.57 4.64
C SER A 121 -10.44 11.27 5.90
N ILE A 122 -9.12 11.08 5.76
CA ILE A 122 -8.19 10.82 6.84
C ILE A 122 -8.09 12.06 7.72
N LYS A 123 -8.04 13.26 7.11
CA LYS A 123 -7.97 14.52 7.87
C LYS A 123 -9.17 14.68 8.80
N ARG A 124 -10.37 14.35 8.34
CA ARG A 124 -11.58 14.38 9.20
C ARG A 124 -11.53 13.36 10.33
N GLN A 125 -11.07 12.14 10.06
CA GLN A 125 -10.93 11.10 11.08
C GLN A 125 -9.82 11.45 12.08
N PHE A 126 -8.81 12.13 11.60
CA PHE A 126 -7.72 12.67 12.39
C PHE A 126 -8.20 13.79 13.30
N ASP A 127 -8.85 14.81 12.74
CA ASP A 127 -9.47 15.93 13.46
C ASP A 127 -10.44 15.42 14.55
N TRP A 128 -11.23 14.39 14.22
CA TRP A 128 -12.09 13.70 15.18
C TRP A 128 -11.29 13.11 16.35
N LEU A 129 -10.21 12.38 16.08
CA LEU A 129 -9.41 11.70 17.10
C LEU A 129 -8.60 12.66 17.99
N SER A 130 -8.12 13.74 17.41
CA SER A 130 -7.28 14.73 18.07
C SER A 130 -8.07 15.77 18.86
N GLY A 131 -9.36 15.96 18.54
CA GLY A 131 -10.18 16.98 19.19
C GLY A 131 -9.54 18.37 19.10
N GLU A 132 -9.34 19.02 20.24
CA GLU A 132 -8.74 20.37 20.35
C GLU A 132 -7.23 20.39 20.00
N ASP A 133 -6.54 19.24 20.03
CA ASP A 133 -5.09 19.13 19.84
C ASP A 133 -4.68 18.68 18.41
N ALA A 134 -5.51 18.99 17.41
CA ALA A 134 -5.29 18.61 16.00
C ALA A 134 -3.87 18.88 15.50
N ALA A 135 -3.26 20.00 15.92
CA ALA A 135 -1.89 20.34 15.54
C ALA A 135 -0.81 19.44 16.17
N VAL A 136 -0.99 18.99 17.42
CA VAL A 136 -0.04 18.05 18.08
C VAL A 136 -0.11 16.71 17.40
N ALA A 137 -1.33 16.27 17.14
CA ALA A 137 -1.58 15.01 16.47
C ALA A 137 -0.97 15.08 15.05
N GLU A 138 -1.18 16.14 14.27
CA GLU A 138 -0.65 16.23 12.90
C GLU A 138 0.89 16.10 12.88
N ARG A 139 1.56 16.68 13.88
CA ARG A 139 3.01 16.53 14.05
C ARG A 139 3.42 15.10 14.41
N LEU A 140 2.72 14.44 15.33
CA LEU A 140 2.97 13.03 15.67
C LEU A 140 2.77 12.14 14.44
N PHE A 141 1.75 12.41 13.63
CA PHE A 141 1.52 11.72 12.38
C PHE A 141 2.71 11.89 11.41
N LYS A 142 3.07 13.12 11.06
CA LYS A 142 4.18 13.40 10.14
C LYS A 142 5.48 12.76 10.62
N HIS A 143 5.73 12.84 11.93
CA HIS A 143 6.92 12.24 12.53
C HIS A 143 6.91 10.70 12.43
N SER A 144 5.80 10.04 12.77
CA SER A 144 5.68 8.58 12.67
C SER A 144 5.85 8.08 11.23
N MET A 145 5.28 8.81 10.26
CA MET A 145 5.46 8.52 8.83
C MET A 145 6.93 8.60 8.43
N GLN A 146 7.62 9.68 8.80
CA GLN A 146 9.02 9.89 8.48
C GLN A 146 9.90 8.77 9.05
N VAL A 147 9.72 8.42 10.34
CA VAL A 147 10.51 7.36 10.99
C VAL A 147 10.31 6.00 10.32
N THR A 148 9.06 5.64 10.00
CA THR A 148 8.73 4.38 9.34
C THR A 148 9.33 4.31 7.93
N PHE A 149 9.27 5.43 7.22
CA PHE A 149 9.83 5.57 5.88
C PHE A 149 11.35 5.40 5.88
N ASP A 150 12.04 6.10 6.77
CA ASP A 150 13.49 6.03 6.90
C ASP A 150 13.97 4.63 7.31
N ALA A 151 13.27 3.97 8.24
CA ALA A 151 13.58 2.60 8.64
C ALA A 151 13.44 1.60 7.47
N LYS A 152 12.38 1.73 6.66
CA LYS A 152 12.15 0.85 5.49
C LYS A 152 13.17 1.11 4.37
N LYS A 153 13.56 2.36 4.14
CA LYS A 153 14.66 2.70 3.22
C LYS A 153 15.97 2.04 3.63
N ALA A 154 16.36 2.19 4.90
CA ALA A 154 17.57 1.60 5.44
C ALA A 154 17.57 0.06 5.32
N ALA A 155 16.44 -0.58 5.66
CA ALA A 155 16.29 -2.03 5.52
C ALA A 155 16.40 -2.49 4.05
N SER A 156 15.81 -1.73 3.12
CA SER A 156 15.87 -2.04 1.69
C SER A 156 17.29 -1.92 1.13
N ALA A 157 18.02 -0.87 1.49
CA ALA A 157 19.43 -0.70 1.12
C ALA A 157 20.29 -1.85 1.68
N ALA A 158 20.09 -2.22 2.94
CA ALA A 158 20.82 -3.31 3.57
C ALA A 158 20.55 -4.67 2.88
N MET A 159 19.29 -4.94 2.50
CA MET A 159 18.90 -6.15 1.78
C MET A 159 19.53 -6.19 0.38
N MET A 160 19.51 -5.09 -0.37
CA MET A 160 20.16 -5.00 -1.68
C MET A 160 21.68 -5.22 -1.58
N ALA A 161 22.34 -4.61 -0.59
CA ALA A 161 23.75 -4.81 -0.35
C ALA A 161 24.09 -6.27 0.00
N GLN A 162 23.17 -6.99 0.66
CA GLN A 162 23.32 -8.42 0.89
C GLN A 162 23.19 -9.23 -0.41
N LEU A 163 22.19 -8.93 -1.23
CA LEU A 163 22.00 -9.61 -2.52
C LEU A 163 23.18 -9.39 -3.48
N ASP A 164 23.82 -8.22 -3.43
CA ASP A 164 25.03 -7.94 -4.20
C ASP A 164 26.22 -8.79 -3.75
N ARG A 165 26.39 -8.98 -2.43
CA ARG A 165 27.42 -9.89 -1.89
C ARG A 165 27.18 -11.33 -2.33
N ASP A 166 25.93 -11.80 -2.25
CA ASP A 166 25.56 -13.15 -2.67
C ASP A 166 25.78 -13.36 -4.18
N ARG A 167 25.56 -12.31 -5.00
CA ARG A 167 25.88 -12.34 -6.43
C ARG A 167 27.37 -12.53 -6.69
N VAL A 168 28.24 -11.81 -5.99
CA VAL A 168 29.70 -11.97 -6.16
C VAL A 168 30.13 -13.42 -5.89
N MET A 169 29.49 -14.09 -4.93
CA MET A 169 29.76 -15.49 -4.59
C MET A 169 29.19 -16.50 -5.61
N HIS A 170 28.19 -16.10 -6.40
CA HIS A 170 27.44 -16.98 -7.32
C HIS A 170 27.22 -16.36 -8.72
N ALA A 171 28.22 -15.61 -9.21
CA ALA A 171 28.11 -14.79 -10.43
C ALA A 171 27.71 -15.61 -11.67
N ASP A 172 28.13 -16.87 -11.72
CA ASP A 172 27.91 -17.80 -12.83
C ASP A 172 26.44 -18.23 -12.95
N THR A 173 25.68 -18.11 -11.86
CA THR A 173 24.30 -18.63 -11.75
C THR A 173 23.27 -17.50 -11.66
N ILE A 174 23.61 -16.38 -11.01
CA ILE A 174 22.67 -15.27 -10.76
C ILE A 174 22.76 -14.25 -11.91
N LYS A 175 21.84 -14.38 -12.88
CA LYS A 175 21.76 -13.49 -14.07
C LYS A 175 20.98 -12.19 -13.85
N GLY A 176 20.38 -12.02 -12.68
CA GLY A 176 19.48 -10.91 -12.38
C GLY A 176 19.08 -10.90 -10.91
N ILE A 177 18.90 -9.71 -10.33
CA ILE A 177 18.35 -9.53 -8.99
C ILE A 177 17.06 -8.75 -9.13
N THR A 178 15.97 -9.32 -8.61
CA THR A 178 14.69 -8.62 -8.47
C THR A 178 14.41 -8.44 -6.99
N SER A 179 14.18 -7.20 -6.58
CA SER A 179 13.78 -6.84 -5.23
C SER A 179 12.52 -6.00 -5.29
N THR A 180 11.67 -6.15 -4.28
CA THR A 180 10.46 -5.34 -4.18
C THR A 180 10.53 -4.54 -2.89
N ILE A 181 10.42 -3.21 -3.01
CA ILE A 181 10.23 -2.33 -1.87
C ILE A 181 8.72 -2.10 -1.71
N ARG A 182 8.18 -2.43 -0.54
CA ARG A 182 6.78 -2.18 -0.20
C ARG A 182 6.66 -1.15 0.91
N LEU A 183 6.09 0.00 0.56
CA LEU A 183 5.77 1.08 1.48
C LEU A 183 4.25 1.28 1.46
N GLN A 184 3.57 0.81 2.51
CA GLN A 184 2.11 0.83 2.58
C GLN A 184 1.46 0.16 1.35
N GLN A 185 0.59 0.86 0.64
CA GLN A 185 -0.09 0.40 -0.58
C GLN A 185 0.75 0.63 -1.86
N HIS A 186 1.97 1.14 -1.73
CA HIS A 186 2.86 1.39 -2.85
C HIS A 186 3.91 0.29 -2.96
N GLU A 187 4.05 -0.23 -4.17
CA GLU A 187 4.98 -1.31 -4.48
C GLU A 187 5.93 -0.83 -5.57
N VAL A 188 7.22 -0.92 -5.30
CA VAL A 188 8.26 -0.62 -6.28
C VAL A 188 9.02 -1.90 -6.55
N HIS A 189 8.83 -2.44 -7.74
CA HIS A 189 9.60 -3.57 -8.23
C HIS A 189 10.88 -3.04 -8.86
N ILE A 190 12.02 -3.55 -8.41
CA ILE A 190 13.34 -3.09 -8.81
C ILE A 190 14.05 -4.29 -9.40
N LYS A 191 14.53 -4.16 -10.63
CA LYS A 191 15.28 -5.20 -11.32
C LYS A 191 16.62 -4.66 -11.76
N ARG A 192 17.67 -5.28 -11.24
CA ARG A 192 19.05 -4.97 -11.59
C ARG A 192 19.44 -5.81 -12.80
N THR A 193 19.94 -5.15 -13.85
CA THR A 193 20.23 -5.78 -15.15
C THR A 193 21.35 -5.04 -15.88
N ASP A 194 22.17 -5.77 -16.64
CA ASP A 194 23.23 -5.19 -17.50
C ASP A 194 22.66 -4.59 -18.79
N ALA A 195 21.36 -4.76 -19.04
CA ALA A 195 20.71 -4.30 -20.27
C ALA A 195 20.31 -2.80 -20.24
N VAL A 196 20.60 -2.09 -19.14
CA VAL A 196 20.35 -0.66 -19.00
C VAL A 196 21.59 0.03 -18.46
N GLU A 197 21.90 1.20 -19.01
CA GLU A 197 23.04 2.03 -18.59
C GLU A 197 22.67 3.03 -17.49
N GLU A 198 21.38 3.37 -17.37
CA GLU A 198 20.86 4.34 -16.41
C GLU A 198 19.60 3.83 -15.70
N MET A 199 19.38 4.30 -14.47
CA MET A 199 18.17 4.04 -13.70
C MET A 199 16.96 4.70 -14.36
N ARG A 200 15.86 3.96 -14.52
CA ARG A 200 14.62 4.50 -15.08
C ARG A 200 13.38 3.73 -14.64
N THR A 201 12.29 4.47 -14.50
CA THR A 201 10.95 3.91 -14.34
C THR A 201 10.42 3.44 -15.69
N VAL A 202 9.79 2.27 -15.73
CA VAL A 202 9.25 1.64 -16.94
C VAL A 202 7.87 1.05 -16.68
N ASP A 203 7.19 0.64 -17.74
CA ASP A 203 5.99 -0.18 -17.63
C ASP A 203 6.34 -1.65 -17.29
N HIS A 204 5.36 -2.40 -16.79
CA HIS A 204 5.55 -3.80 -16.38
C HIS A 204 6.06 -4.71 -17.51
N TRP A 205 5.68 -4.50 -18.77
CA TRP A 205 6.15 -5.34 -19.88
C TRP A 205 7.63 -5.11 -20.19
N THR A 206 8.09 -3.86 -20.09
CA THR A 206 9.51 -3.52 -20.23
C THR A 206 10.33 -4.04 -19.05
N PHE A 207 9.75 -4.05 -17.85
CA PHE A 207 10.35 -4.61 -16.65
C PHE A 207 10.55 -6.13 -16.72
N ASP A 208 9.51 -6.87 -17.14
CA ASP A 208 9.57 -8.33 -17.24
C ASP A 208 10.66 -8.78 -18.22
N ARG A 209 10.86 -8.03 -19.31
CA ARG A 209 11.93 -8.25 -20.29
C ARG A 209 13.31 -7.78 -19.83
N GLY A 210 13.39 -7.11 -18.69
CA GLY A 210 14.64 -6.58 -18.14
C GLY A 210 15.26 -5.48 -19.00
N GLY A 211 14.44 -4.66 -19.67
CA GLY A 211 14.91 -3.51 -20.45
C GLY A 211 15.41 -3.84 -21.87
N ARG A 212 15.38 -5.10 -22.29
CA ARG A 212 15.74 -5.48 -23.66
C ARG A 212 14.69 -4.95 -24.66
N PRO A 213 15.10 -4.37 -25.79
CA PRO A 213 14.17 -3.85 -26.79
C PRO A 213 13.25 -4.96 -27.29
N HIS A 214 12.08 -4.57 -27.82
CA HIS A 214 11.26 -5.50 -28.60
C HIS A 214 12.10 -5.96 -29.79
N THR A 215 12.75 -7.11 -29.67
CA THR A 215 12.94 -7.96 -30.83
C THR A 215 11.55 -8.46 -31.15
N THR A 216 10.80 -7.69 -31.96
CA THR A 216 9.94 -8.34 -32.93
C THR A 216 10.83 -9.41 -33.54
N PRO A 217 10.49 -10.71 -33.45
CA PRO A 217 11.26 -11.68 -34.20
C PRO A 217 11.27 -11.12 -35.62
N LEU A 218 12.47 -10.72 -36.11
CA LEU A 218 12.65 -10.63 -37.54
C LEU A 218 12.25 -12.02 -37.99
N SER A 219 11.07 -12.12 -38.60
CA SER A 219 10.64 -13.34 -39.25
C SER A 219 11.57 -13.50 -40.45
N ASP A 220 12.77 -13.99 -40.17
CA ASP A 220 13.79 -14.32 -41.15
C ASP A 220 13.44 -15.65 -41.86
N SER A 221 12.16 -15.79 -42.19
CA SER A 221 11.60 -16.89 -42.97
C SER A 221 10.24 -16.51 -43.57
N GLY A 222 10.10 -15.28 -44.06
CA GLY A 222 8.94 -14.83 -44.85
C GLY A 222 8.78 -15.54 -46.21
N TRP A 223 9.78 -16.33 -46.63
CA TRP A 223 9.76 -17.11 -47.87
C TRP A 223 9.66 -18.64 -47.67
N GLY A 224 9.82 -19.14 -46.44
CA GLY A 224 9.83 -20.59 -46.17
C GLY A 224 8.47 -21.26 -46.35
N TRP A 225 7.38 -20.56 -46.03
CA TRP A 225 6.01 -21.08 -46.17
C TRP A 225 5.49 -20.97 -47.61
N ILE A 226 5.94 -19.99 -48.40
CA ILE A 226 5.56 -19.84 -49.82
C ILE A 226 6.13 -20.99 -50.66
N MET A 227 7.33 -21.49 -50.35
CA MET A 227 7.89 -22.67 -51.04
C MET A 227 7.16 -23.97 -50.70
N LEU A 228 6.67 -24.16 -49.47
CA LEU A 228 5.92 -25.37 -49.10
C LEU A 228 4.54 -25.46 -49.76
N VAL A 229 3.87 -24.32 -50.00
CA VAL A 229 2.57 -24.29 -50.70
C VAL A 229 2.74 -24.54 -52.20
N LEU A 230 3.82 -24.07 -52.83
CA LEU A 230 4.09 -24.33 -54.25
C LEU A 230 4.57 -25.76 -54.54
N SER A 231 5.33 -26.40 -53.63
CA SER A 231 5.70 -27.81 -53.78
C SER A 231 4.51 -28.76 -53.62
N GLY A 232 3.49 -28.39 -52.84
CA GLY A 232 2.27 -29.20 -52.66
C GLY A 232 1.33 -29.17 -53.87
N ILE A 233 1.28 -28.07 -54.61
CA ILE A 233 0.40 -27.93 -55.79
C ILE A 233 1.01 -28.61 -57.03
N GLY A 234 2.34 -28.63 -57.16
CA GLY A 234 3.03 -29.35 -58.25
C GLY A 234 2.90 -30.88 -58.16
N ALA A 235 2.91 -31.44 -56.94
CA ALA A 235 2.77 -32.88 -56.72
C ALA A 235 1.32 -33.39 -56.92
N LEU A 236 0.31 -32.52 -56.76
CA LEU A 236 -1.10 -32.86 -56.95
C LEU A 236 -1.55 -32.85 -58.43
N ILE A 237 -0.82 -32.15 -59.31
CA ILE A 237 -1.13 -32.12 -60.76
C ILE A 237 -0.48 -33.29 -61.52
N VAL A 238 0.61 -33.88 -60.99
CA VAL A 238 1.30 -35.02 -61.65
C VAL A 238 0.67 -36.38 -61.31
N LEU A 239 -0.14 -36.48 -60.24
CA LEU A 239 -0.84 -37.71 -59.86
C LEU A 239 -2.26 -37.87 -60.44
N ALA A 240 -2.73 -36.91 -61.25
CA ALA A 240 -4.06 -36.94 -61.86
C ALA A 240 -4.04 -37.19 -63.39
N ASN A 241 -2.89 -37.60 -63.97
CA ASN A 241 -2.76 -37.83 -65.41
C ASN A 241 -1.88 -39.05 -65.77
N GLN A 242 -2.08 -40.17 -65.06
CA GLN A 242 -1.74 -41.53 -65.50
C GLN A 242 -2.90 -42.48 -65.19
#